data_AF-I0AFQ3-F1
#
_entry.id   AF-I0AFQ3-F1
#
_cell.length_a   1.000
_cell.length_b   1.000
_cell.length_c   1.000
_cell.angle_alpha   90.00
_cell.angle_beta   90.00
_cell.angle_gamma   90.00
#
_symmetry.space_group_name_H-M   'P 1'
#
loop_
_entity.id
_entity.type
_entity.pdbx_description
1 polymer ?
#
loop_
_entity_poly.entity_id
_entity_poly.type
_entity_poly.pdbx_seq_one_letter_code
_entity_poly.pdbx_strand_id
1 'polypeptide(L)'
;MAKSKITPELIEKYAAKQINRDYIVEKTELSDSRVRAVLLRAGVKLWDLKNIRNNSTEYLNEICQLYKKKKMTRAEICSKYNIPMDKLHAALYWRKIDVWDRMKKKKRKVKNSRYFDWREFKDHIFYTYNK
;
A
#
# COMPACT_ATOMS: atom_id res chain seq x y z
N MET A 1 26.68 -28.21 -13.04
CA MET A 1 25.27 -28.13 -12.58
C MET A 1 25.28 -28.07 -11.05
N ALA A 2 24.90 -26.93 -10.46
CA ALA A 2 24.87 -26.80 -9.01
C ALA A 2 23.77 -27.70 -8.42
N LYS A 3 24.16 -28.70 -7.63
CA LYS A 3 23.26 -29.59 -6.90
C LYS A 3 22.27 -28.72 -6.08
N SER A 4 20.99 -29.07 -6.12
CA SER A 4 19.98 -28.45 -5.28
C SER A 4 20.42 -28.54 -3.81
N LYS A 5 20.67 -27.39 -3.15
CA LYS A 5 21.06 -27.34 -1.73
C LYS A 5 19.98 -27.88 -0.77
N ILE A 6 18.73 -27.99 -1.23
CA ILE A 6 17.62 -28.53 -0.44
C ILE A 6 17.52 -30.03 -0.72
N THR A 7 17.69 -30.85 0.32
CA THR A 7 17.52 -32.30 0.27
C THR A 7 16.03 -32.69 0.37
N PRO A 8 15.61 -33.83 -0.19
CA PRO A 8 14.23 -34.34 -0.05
C PRO A 8 13.80 -34.50 1.41
N GLU A 9 14.71 -34.92 2.30
CA GLU A 9 14.44 -35.07 3.73
C GLU A 9 13.98 -33.75 4.40
N LEU A 10 14.55 -32.62 3.99
CA LEU A 10 14.13 -31.32 4.50
C LEU A 10 12.71 -30.94 4.02
N ILE A 11 12.36 -31.34 2.80
CA ILE A 11 11.02 -31.12 2.24
C ILE A 11 9.99 -31.96 3.00
N GLU A 12 10.31 -33.23 3.29
CA GLU A 12 9.45 -34.13 4.07
C GLU A 12 9.24 -33.64 5.51
N LYS A 13 10.32 -33.25 6.20
CA LYS A 13 10.23 -32.67 7.56
C LYS A 13 9.35 -31.41 7.58
N TYR A 14 9.43 -30.58 6.54
CA TYR A 14 8.61 -29.38 6.41
C TYR A 14 7.15 -29.71 6.08
N ALA A 15 6.90 -30.69 5.20
CA ALA A 15 5.56 -31.18 4.88
C ALA A 15 4.86 -31.80 6.10
N ALA A 16 5.63 -32.49 6.94
CA ALA A 16 5.20 -33.01 8.25
C ALA A 16 5.08 -31.92 9.34
N LYS A 17 5.31 -30.64 9.00
CA LYS A 17 5.25 -29.47 9.90
C LYS A 17 6.20 -29.53 11.10
N GLN A 18 7.27 -30.31 11.01
CA GLN A 18 8.27 -30.44 12.08
C GLN A 18 9.25 -29.25 12.08
N ILE A 19 9.47 -28.62 10.93
CA ILE A 19 10.39 -27.49 10.74
C ILE A 19 9.69 -26.36 9.97
N ASN A 20 10.12 -25.11 10.17
CA ASN A 20 9.64 -23.94 9.43
C ASN A 20 10.57 -23.59 8.24
N ARG A 21 10.16 -22.63 7.39
CA ARG A 21 11.01 -22.16 6.28
C ARG A 21 12.24 -21.40 6.76
N ASP A 22 12.15 -20.67 7.87
CA ASP A 22 13.30 -19.95 8.42
C ASP A 22 14.45 -20.91 8.72
N TYR A 23 14.14 -22.08 9.27
CA TYR A 23 15.09 -23.17 9.52
C TYR A 23 15.70 -23.70 8.22
N ILE A 24 14.91 -23.85 7.16
CA ILE A 24 15.42 -24.26 5.84
C ILE A 24 16.33 -23.18 5.26
N VAL A 25 15.96 -21.90 5.37
CA VAL A 25 16.74 -20.75 4.92
C VAL A 25 18.10 -20.73 5.62
N GLU A 26 18.12 -20.90 6.94
CA GLU A 26 19.34 -20.96 7.74
C GLU A 26 20.21 -22.17 7.35
N LYS A 27 19.60 -23.35 7.19
CA LYS A 27 20.35 -24.57 6.88
C LYS A 27 20.91 -24.63 5.47
N THR A 28 20.25 -23.97 4.51
CA THR A 28 20.61 -24.03 3.08
C THR A 28 21.24 -22.74 2.55
N GLU A 29 21.27 -21.69 3.37
CA GLU A 29 21.69 -20.32 2.99
C GLU A 29 20.95 -19.79 1.75
N LEU A 30 19.77 -20.34 1.46
CA LEU A 30 18.96 -19.91 0.33
C LEU A 30 18.04 -18.79 0.78
N SER A 31 17.85 -17.80 -0.08
CA SER A 31 16.83 -16.77 0.13
C SER A 31 15.44 -17.39 0.29
N ASP A 32 14.60 -16.82 1.16
CA ASP A 32 13.20 -17.28 1.40
C ASP A 32 12.40 -17.47 0.10
N SER A 33 12.57 -16.57 -0.89
CA SER A 33 11.92 -16.68 -2.20
C SER A 33 12.29 -17.97 -2.95
N ARG A 34 13.55 -18.41 -2.88
CA ARG A 34 14.03 -19.67 -3.48
C ARG A 34 13.50 -20.88 -2.73
N VAL A 35 13.51 -20.84 -1.40
CA VAL A 35 12.95 -21.93 -0.56
C VAL A 35 11.47 -22.13 -0.88
N ARG A 36 10.69 -21.04 -0.96
CA ARG A 36 9.28 -21.08 -1.40
C ARG A 36 9.13 -21.71 -2.78
N ALA A 37 9.91 -21.28 -3.76
CA ALA A 37 9.81 -21.79 -5.11
C ALA A 37 10.14 -23.30 -5.22
N VAL A 38 11.01 -23.81 -4.35
CA VAL A 38 11.33 -25.24 -4.29
C VAL A 38 10.21 -26.03 -3.62
N LEU A 39 9.71 -25.56 -2.47
CA LEU A 39 8.60 -26.21 -1.76
C LEU A 39 7.33 -26.28 -2.63
N LEU A 40 7.03 -25.20 -3.36
CA LEU A 40 5.90 -25.15 -4.29
C LEU A 40 6.09 -26.11 -5.48
N ARG A 41 7.29 -26.20 -6.04
CA ARG A 41 7.61 -27.17 -7.11
C ARG A 41 7.51 -28.62 -6.62
N ALA A 42 7.79 -28.86 -5.35
CA ALA A 42 7.60 -30.17 -4.71
C ALA A 42 6.14 -30.45 -4.31
N GLY A 43 5.20 -29.54 -4.61
CA GLY A 43 3.78 -29.72 -4.30
C GLY A 43 3.42 -29.51 -2.83
N VAL A 44 4.34 -29.01 -2.00
CA VAL A 44 4.10 -28.82 -0.57
C VAL A 44 3.38 -27.49 -0.31
N LYS A 45 2.25 -27.56 0.39
CA LYS A 45 1.49 -26.36 0.81
C LYS A 45 2.27 -25.58 1.86
N LEU A 46 2.51 -24.30 1.58
CA LEU A 46 3.13 -23.37 2.54
C LEU A 46 2.17 -23.10 3.70
N TRP A 47 2.49 -23.62 4.87
CA TRP A 47 1.65 -23.49 6.07
C TRP A 47 2.15 -22.41 7.03
N ASP A 48 3.46 -22.21 7.07
CA ASP A 48 4.16 -21.24 7.93
C ASP A 48 4.21 -19.86 7.27
N LEU A 49 3.19 -19.50 6.50
CA LEU A 49 3.04 -18.16 5.96
C LEU A 49 3.05 -17.18 7.15
N LYS A 50 4.25 -16.68 7.49
CA LYS A 50 4.39 -15.43 8.25
C LYS A 50 3.47 -14.49 7.51
N ASN A 51 2.43 -14.03 8.19
CA ASN A 51 1.56 -12.98 7.73
C ASN A 51 2.42 -11.71 7.61
N ILE A 52 3.29 -11.66 6.58
CA ILE A 52 4.20 -10.54 6.28
C ILE A 52 3.38 -9.31 5.89
N ARG A 53 2.06 -9.47 5.76
CA ARG A 53 1.15 -8.35 5.82
C ARG A 53 0.42 -8.41 7.15
N ASN A 54 0.79 -7.49 8.03
CA ASN A 54 -0.11 -6.79 8.96
C ASN A 54 -1.28 -6.14 8.19
N ASN A 55 -2.01 -6.96 7.43
CA ASN A 55 -3.31 -6.74 6.83
C ASN A 55 -4.26 -7.70 7.54
N SER A 56 -4.19 -7.82 8.87
CA SER A 56 -5.36 -8.36 9.56
C SER A 56 -6.51 -7.43 9.18
N THR A 57 -7.57 -8.01 8.60
CA THR A 57 -8.77 -7.27 8.25
C THR A 57 -9.22 -6.40 9.42
N GLU A 58 -9.01 -6.91 10.64
CA GLU A 58 -9.16 -6.26 11.93
C GLU A 58 -8.35 -4.96 12.08
N TYR A 59 -7.03 -4.95 11.82
CA TYR A 59 -6.20 -3.75 11.95
C TYR A 59 -6.65 -2.64 10.99
N LEU A 60 -6.93 -2.99 9.72
CA LEU A 60 -7.47 -2.03 8.75
C LEU A 60 -8.88 -1.57 9.13
N ASN A 61 -9.68 -2.44 9.77
CA ASN A 61 -11.00 -2.08 10.27
C ASN A 61 -10.91 -1.09 11.43
N GLU A 62 -10.00 -1.28 12.38
CA GLU A 62 -9.74 -0.33 13.47
C GLU A 62 -9.35 1.05 12.91
N ILE A 63 -8.42 1.08 11.96
CA ILE A 63 -7.99 2.32 11.30
C ILE A 63 -9.14 3.01 10.58
N CYS A 64 -9.96 2.25 9.84
CA CYS A 64 -11.14 2.79 9.17
C CYS A 64 -12.20 3.29 10.16
N GLN A 65 -12.36 2.62 11.31
CA GLN A 65 -13.23 3.10 12.38
C GLN A 65 -12.70 4.39 13.03
N LEU A 66 -11.39 4.52 13.22
CA LEU A 66 -10.77 5.74 13.73
C LEU A 66 -11.00 6.91 12.77
N TYR A 67 -10.88 6.69 11.47
CA TYR A 67 -11.20 7.68 10.44
C TYR A 67 -12.68 8.10 10.48
N LYS A 68 -13.60 7.14 10.65
CA LYS A 68 -15.05 7.38 10.67
C LYS A 68 -15.53 8.05 11.97
N LYS A 69 -15.03 7.61 13.13
CA LYS A 69 -15.53 8.04 14.47
C LYS A 69 -14.74 9.19 15.08
N LYS A 70 -13.41 9.19 14.97
CA LYS A 70 -12.53 10.11 15.71
C LYS A 70 -12.12 11.37 14.93
N LYS A 71 -12.64 11.59 13.72
CA LYS A 71 -12.28 12.71 12.84
C LYS A 71 -10.75 12.87 12.64
N MET A 72 -9.99 11.78 12.65
CA MET A 72 -8.58 11.83 12.26
C MET A 72 -8.46 11.99 10.74
N THR A 73 -7.54 12.83 10.29
CA THR A 73 -7.28 12.99 8.85
C THR A 73 -6.50 11.78 8.31
N ARG A 74 -6.56 11.54 6.99
CA ARG A 74 -5.79 10.45 6.37
C ARG A 74 -4.29 10.61 6.60
N ALA A 75 -3.79 11.86 6.59
CA ALA A 75 -2.39 12.17 6.83
C ALA A 75 -1.95 11.79 8.26
N GLU A 76 -2.76 12.11 9.27
CA GLU A 76 -2.48 11.73 10.66
C GLU A 76 -2.47 10.22 10.84
N ILE A 77 -3.41 9.52 10.20
CA ILE A 77 -3.47 8.05 10.23
C ILE A 77 -2.23 7.46 9.56
N CYS A 78 -1.86 7.94 8.38
CA CYS A 78 -0.67 7.47 7.68
C CYS A 78 0.60 7.69 8.51
N SER A 79 0.72 8.84 9.17
CA SER A 79 1.88 9.15 10.03
C SER A 79 1.89 8.29 11.30
N LYS A 80 0.75 8.12 11.96
CA LYS A 80 0.66 7.40 13.25
C LYS A 80 0.84 5.90 13.09
N TYR A 81 0.33 5.34 12.01
CA TYR A 81 0.32 3.90 11.76
C TYR A 81 1.38 3.46 10.74
N ASN A 82 2.18 4.39 10.23
CA ASN A 82 3.20 4.16 9.19
C ASN A 82 2.63 3.42 7.96
N ILE A 83 1.44 3.85 7.51
CA ILE A 83 0.73 3.24 6.38
C ILE A 83 0.84 4.14 5.15
N PRO A 84 1.25 3.60 3.99
CA PRO A 84 1.20 4.34 2.73
C PRO A 84 -0.19 4.89 2.43
N MET A 85 -0.27 6.16 2.02
CA MET A 85 -1.52 6.85 1.70
C MET A 85 -2.38 6.07 0.71
N ASP A 86 -1.78 5.45 -0.30
CA ASP A 86 -2.47 4.65 -1.30
C ASP A 86 -3.19 3.44 -0.70
N LYS A 87 -2.58 2.78 0.30
CA LYS A 87 -3.18 1.65 0.99
C LYS A 87 -4.37 2.09 1.85
N LEU A 88 -4.24 3.22 2.55
CA LEU A 88 -5.35 3.77 3.33
C LEU A 88 -6.50 4.19 2.42
N HIS A 89 -6.20 4.83 1.29
CA HIS A 89 -7.20 5.25 0.32
C HIS A 89 -7.95 4.06 -0.27
N ALA A 90 -7.23 3.00 -0.68
CA ALA A 90 -7.84 1.76 -1.13
C ALA A 90 -8.72 1.13 -0.02
N ALA A 91 -8.23 1.10 1.22
CA ALA A 91 -8.97 0.52 2.35
C ALA A 91 -10.29 1.24 2.64
N LEU A 92 -10.30 2.58 2.55
CA LEU A 92 -11.51 3.41 2.69
C LEU A 92 -12.47 3.20 1.52
N TYR A 93 -11.94 3.15 0.29
CA TYR A 93 -12.71 2.92 -0.92
C TYR A 93 -13.46 1.58 -0.88
N TRP A 94 -12.75 0.48 -0.61
CA TRP A 94 -13.33 -0.86 -0.54
C TRP A 94 -14.41 -0.99 0.55
N ARG A 95 -14.35 -0.15 1.59
CA ARG A 95 -15.30 -0.13 2.71
C ARG A 95 -16.42 0.90 2.57
N LYS A 96 -16.50 1.60 1.43
CA LYS A 96 -17.50 2.65 1.16
C LYS A 96 -17.54 3.74 2.24
N ILE A 97 -16.37 4.15 2.72
CA ILE A 97 -16.26 5.23 3.70
C ILE A 97 -16.00 6.54 2.97
N ASP A 98 -16.89 7.51 3.18
CA ASP A 98 -16.78 8.83 2.55
C ASP A 98 -15.54 9.58 3.03
N VAL A 99 -14.80 10.09 2.05
CA VAL A 99 -13.59 10.86 2.28
C VAL A 99 -13.98 12.31 2.58
N TRP A 100 -13.99 12.66 3.86
CA TRP A 100 -14.39 14.00 4.31
C TRP A 100 -13.21 14.98 4.37
N ASP A 101 -11.98 14.49 4.53
CA ASP A 101 -10.77 15.31 4.54
C ASP A 101 -10.40 15.71 3.10
N ARG A 102 -10.95 16.84 2.64
CA ARG A 102 -10.56 17.43 1.37
C ARG A 102 -9.06 17.77 1.43
N MET A 103 -8.23 17.06 0.65
CA MET A 103 -6.87 17.53 0.38
C MET A 103 -7.00 18.95 -0.16
N LYS A 104 -6.35 19.93 0.51
CA LYS A 104 -6.39 21.35 0.14
C LYS A 104 -6.28 21.44 -1.38
N LYS A 105 -7.32 21.98 -2.05
CA LYS A 105 -7.30 22.22 -3.50
C LYS A 105 -5.98 22.91 -3.80
N LYS A 106 -5.13 22.29 -4.62
CA LYS A 106 -3.86 22.86 -5.06
C LYS A 106 -4.20 24.26 -5.57
N LYS A 107 -3.81 25.32 -4.84
CA LYS A 107 -4.03 26.70 -5.28
C LYS A 107 -3.40 26.76 -6.67
N ARG A 108 -4.23 26.84 -7.71
CA ARG A 108 -3.72 27.06 -9.07
C ARG A 108 -2.91 28.35 -8.96
N LYS A 109 -1.59 28.26 -9.12
CA LYS A 109 -0.77 29.46 -9.33
C LYS A 109 -1.35 30.07 -10.60
N VAL A 110 -2.03 31.22 -10.47
CA VAL A 110 -2.39 32.01 -11.63
C VAL A 110 -1.06 32.36 -12.27
N LYS A 111 -0.78 31.80 -13.44
CA LYS A 111 0.36 32.25 -14.24
C LYS A 111 -0.04 33.64 -14.72
N ASN A 112 0.46 34.68 -14.05
CA ASN A 112 0.47 36.00 -14.64
C ASN A 112 1.37 35.90 -15.87
N SER A 113 0.78 35.91 -17.06
CA SER A 113 1.55 36.02 -18.28
C SER A 113 2.21 37.40 -18.30
N ARG A 114 3.49 37.48 -18.63
CA ARG A 114 4.16 38.78 -18.85
C ARG A 114 3.49 39.58 -19.97
N TYR A 115 2.77 38.90 -20.86
CA TYR A 115 2.16 39.46 -22.07
C TYR A 115 0.63 39.55 -22.00
N PHE A 116 0.00 39.09 -20.92
CA PHE A 116 -1.46 39.05 -20.85
C PHE A 116 -1.93 39.25 -19.42
N ASP A 117 -2.38 40.47 -19.12
CA ASP A 117 -3.10 40.77 -17.90
C ASP A 117 -4.59 40.46 -18.07
N TRP A 118 -5.07 39.47 -17.34
CA TRP A 118 -6.47 39.08 -17.33
C TRP A 118 -7.41 40.16 -16.80
N ARG A 119 -6.89 41.18 -16.09
CA ARG A 119 -7.67 42.34 -15.65
C ARG A 119 -7.98 43.26 -16.82
N GLU A 120 -6.97 43.67 -17.59
CA GLU A 120 -7.15 44.52 -18.77
C GLU A 120 -8.11 43.90 -19.79
N PHE A 121 -7.99 42.59 -20.01
CA PHE A 121 -8.89 41.86 -20.90
C PHE A 121 -10.35 41.84 -20.42
N LYS A 122 -10.57 41.67 -19.11
CA LYS A 122 -11.92 41.71 -18.52
C LYS A 122 -12.54 43.09 -18.62
N ASP A 123 -11.77 44.13 -18.32
CA ASP A 123 -12.24 45.51 -18.42
C ASP A 123 -12.57 45.86 -19.88
N HIS A 124 -11.71 45.47 -20.82
CA HIS A 124 -11.98 45.67 -22.25
C HIS A 124 -13.29 45.00 -22.67
N ILE A 125 -13.50 43.72 -22.35
CA ILE A 125 -14.75 43.00 -22.69
C ILE A 125 -15.95 43.70 -22.06
N PHE A 126 -15.86 44.10 -20.79
CA PHE A 126 -16.95 44.78 -20.10
C PHE A 126 -17.34 46.08 -20.81
N TYR A 127 -16.36 46.88 -21.25
CA TYR A 127 -16.62 48.15 -21.95
C TYR A 127 -16.99 47.98 -23.43
N THR A 128 -16.57 46.91 -24.11
CA THR A 128 -16.91 46.68 -25.53
C THR A 128 -18.29 46.07 -25.75
N TYR A 129 -18.79 45.28 -24.79
CA TYR A 129 -20.00 44.50 -24.98
C TYR A 129 -21.17 44.90 -24.06
N ASN A 130 -20.97 45.80 -23.08
CA ASN A 130 -22.06 46.42 -22.31
C ASN A 130 -22.38 47.85 -22.76
N LYS A 131 -22.25 48.14 -24.05
CA LYS A 131 -22.63 49.42 -24.65
C LYS A 131 -23.92 49.29 -25.44
#